data_AF-A0A2V9B2J6-F1
#
_entry.id   AF-A0A2V9B2J6-F1
#
_cell.length_a   1.000
_cell.length_b   1.000
_cell.length_c   1.000
_cell.angle_alpha   90.00
_cell.angle_beta   90.00
_cell.angle_gamma   90.00
#
_symmetry.space_group_name_H-M   'P 1'
#
loop_
_entity.id
_entity.type
_entity.pdbx_description
1 polymer ?
#
loop_
_entity_poly.entity_id
_entity_poly.type
_entity_poly.pdbx_seq_one_letter_code
_entity_poly.pdbx_strand_id
1 'polypeptide(L)' 'MRNTPLQERRNRQILADLVRTYIETGEPVSSRAISKRFEETLSTATIRNVMADLEDGGFL' A
#
# COMPACT_ATOMS: atom_id res chain seq x y z
N MET A 1 -12.68 -10.00 -9.49
CA MET A 1 -11.86 -10.96 -8.69
C MET A 1 -12.38 -10.93 -7.26
N ARG A 2 -12.47 -12.07 -6.55
CA ARG A 2 -12.92 -12.07 -5.15
C ARG A 2 -11.80 -11.49 -4.27
N ASN A 3 -12.02 -10.30 -3.71
CA ASN A 3 -11.16 -9.78 -2.64
C ASN A 3 -11.29 -10.71 -1.44
N THR A 4 -10.16 -11.21 -0.96
CA THR A 4 -10.14 -12.03 0.26
C THR A 4 -10.03 -11.09 1.46
N PRO A 5 -10.55 -11.47 2.64
CA PRO A 5 -10.42 -10.64 3.85
C PRO A 5 -8.97 -10.24 4.15
N LEU A 6 -8.01 -11.11 3.85
CA LEU A 6 -6.59 -10.82 3.98
C LEU A 6 -6.12 -9.72 3.01
N GLN A 7 -6.57 -9.76 1.75
CA GLN A 7 -6.25 -8.72 0.77
C GLN A 7 -6.86 -7.38 1.18
N GLU A 8 -8.12 -7.33 1.62
CA GLU A 8 -8.74 -6.10 2.10
C GLU A 8 -8.03 -5.49 3.31
N ARG A 9 -7.51 -6.34 4.21
CA ARG A 9 -6.70 -5.88 5.34
C ARG A 9 -5.40 -5.25 4.85
N ARG A 10 -4.69 -5.93 3.94
CA ARG A 10 -3.43 -5.43 3.37
C ARG A 10 -3.62 -4.12 2.60
N ASN A 11 -4.66 -4.02 1.77
CA ASN A 11 -4.96 -2.81 1.00
C ASN A 11 -5.22 -1.63 1.92
N ARG A 12 -6.04 -1.80 2.96
CA ARG A 12 -6.30 -0.75 3.96
C ARG A 12 -5.04 -0.32 4.70
N GLN A 13 -4.21 -1.26 5.11
CA GLN A 13 -2.97 -0.96 5.84
C GLN A 13 -1.97 -0.22 4.95
N ILE A 14 -1.77 -0.69 3.71
CA ILE A 14 -0.87 -0.05 2.74
C ILE A 14 -1.35 1.36 2.42
N LEU A 15 -2.66 1.56 2.19
CA LEU A 15 -3.23 2.88 1.95
C LEU A 15 -3.02 3.82 3.14
N ALA A 16 -3.25 3.35 4.37
CA ALA A 16 -3.05 4.14 5.58
C ALA A 16 -1.58 4.58 5.74
N ASP A 17 -0.64 3.68 5.47
CA ASP A 17 0.80 4.00 5.55
C ASP A 17 1.24 4.96 4.44
N LEU A 18 0.72 4.82 3.23
CA LEU A 18 0.96 5.74 2.12
C LEU A 18 0.47 7.15 2.46
N VAL A 19 -0.79 7.29 2.87
CA VAL A 19 -1.40 8.58 3.23
C VAL A 19 -0.65 9.22 4.38
N ARG A 20 -0.35 8.47 5.44
CA ARG A 20 0.43 8.96 6.57
C ARG A 20 1.79 9.48 6.13
N THR A 21 2.54 8.68 5.38
CA THR A 21 3.88 9.06 4.93
C THR A 21 3.82 10.30 4.05
N TYR A 22 2.86 10.36 3.11
CA TYR A 22 2.67 11.52 2.25
C TYR A 22 2.33 12.79 3.03
N ILE A 23 1.46 12.70 4.04
CA ILE A 23 1.14 13.84 4.92
C ILE A 23 2.35 14.29 5.73
N GLU A 24 3.15 13.34 6.23
CA GLU A 24 4.34 13.64 7.05
C GLU A 24 5.49 14.26 6.22
N THR A 25 5.67 13.83 4.97
CA THR A 25 6.84 14.26 4.16
C THR A 25 6.50 15.27 3.07
N GLY A 26 5.26 15.31 2.60
CA GLY A 26 4.85 16.05 1.39
C GLY A 26 5.35 15.43 0.08
N GLU A 27 5.99 14.27 0.14
CA GLU A 27 6.69 13.65 -0.99
C GLU A 27 6.01 12.36 -1.47
N PRO A 28 6.02 12.07 -2.79
CA PRO A 28 5.52 10.82 -3.33
C PRO A 28 6.15 9.59 -2.67
N VAL A 29 5.32 8.60 -2.35
CA VAL A 29 5.75 7.43 -1.57
C VAL A 29 5.90 6.20 -2.46
N SER A 30 7.06 5.54 -2.39
CA SER A 30 7.34 4.33 -3.19
C SER A 30 7.03 3.04 -2.43
N SER A 31 6.71 1.98 -3.18
CA SER A 31 6.52 0.62 -2.62
C SER A 31 7.74 0.10 -1.84
N ARG A 32 8.96 0.55 -2.17
CA ARG A 32 10.18 0.20 -1.44
C ARG A 32 10.24 0.88 -0.07
N ALA A 33 9.72 2.09 0.04
CA ALA A 33 9.61 2.79 1.33
C ALA A 33 8.60 2.09 2.24
N ILE A 34 7.45 1.70 1.70
CA ILE A 34 6.41 0.96 2.44
C ILE A 34 6.91 -0.43 2.86
N SER A 35 7.56 -1.17 1.96
CA SER A 35 8.09 -2.53 2.25
C SER A 35 9.05 -2.59 3.45
N LYS A 36 9.74 -1.49 3.78
CA LYS A 36 10.63 -1.42 4.95
C LYS A 36 9.91 -1.15 6.27
N ARG A 37 8.70 -0.59 6.22
CA ARG A 37 7.93 -0.14 7.39
C ARG A 37 6.72 -1.04 7.67
N PHE A 38 6.30 -1.84 6.69
CA PHE A 38 5.18 -2.74 6.80
C PHE A 38 5.48 -3.88 7.78
N GLU A 39 4.55 -4.16 8.69
CA GLU A 39 4.72 -5.19 9.74
C GLU A 39 4.82 -6.60 9.16
N GLU A 40 4.07 -6.88 8.10
CA GLU A 40 4.21 -8.14 7.36
C GLU A 40 5.37 -8.06 6.37
N THR A 41 6.16 -9.12 6.25
CA THR A 41 7.23 -9.21 5.26
C THR A 41 6.65 -9.37 3.85
N LEU A 42 6.22 -8.27 3.24
CA LEU A 42 5.76 -8.22 1.87
C LEU A 42 6.88 -7.81 0.93
N SER A 43 6.96 -8.50 -0.20
CA SER A 43 7.89 -8.12 -1.27
C SER A 43 7.49 -6.78 -1.87
N THR A 44 8.47 -6.03 -2.37
CA THR A 44 8.21 -4.78 -3.09
C THR A 44 7.29 -4.99 -4.30
N ALA A 45 7.36 -6.16 -4.96
CA ALA A 45 6.46 -6.48 -6.08
C ALA A 45 5.00 -6.65 -5.61
N THR A 46 4.78 -7.31 -4.48
CA THR A 46 3.44 -7.48 -3.89
C THR A 46 2.83 -6.12 -3.54
N ILE A 47 3.60 -5.22 -2.94
CA ILE A 47 3.11 -3.89 -2.58
C ILE A 47 2.79 -3.06 -3.83
N ARG A 48 3.59 -3.16 -4.90
CA ARG A 48 3.27 -2.48 -6.18
C ARG A 48 1.94 -2.95 -6.75
N ASN A 49 1.67 -4.25 -6.72
CA ASN A 49 0.39 -4.78 -7.20
C ASN A 49 -0.78 -4.23 -6.36
N VAL A 50 -0.64 -4.20 -5.04
CA VAL A 50 -1.65 -3.60 -4.17
C VAL A 50 -1.84 -2.10 -4.44
N MET A 51 -0.75 -1.36 -4.68
CA MET A 51 -0.85 0.06 -5.04
C MET A 51 -1.56 0.25 -6.38
N ALA A 52 -1.28 -0.58 -7.39
CA ALA A 52 -2.00 -0.56 -8.66
C ALA A 52 -3.49 -0.86 -8.47
N ASP A 53 -3.84 -1.86 -7.65
CA ASP A 53 -5.25 -2.17 -7.33
C ASP A 53 -5.94 -1.00 -6.61
N LEU A 54 -5.21 -0.26 -5.77
CA LEU A 54 -5.72 0.94 -5.09
C LEU A 54 -5.90 2.13 -6.05
N GLU A 55 -4.99 2.32 -7.00
CA GLU A 55 -5.05 3.33 -8.06
C GLU A 55 -6.24 3.05 -9.01
N ASP A 56 -6.39 1.81 -9.48
CA ASP A 56 -7.54 1.37 -10.28
C ASP A 56 -8.88 1.56 -9.54
N GLY A 57 -8.85 1.48 -8.20
CA GLY A 57 -9.98 1.76 -7.32
C GLY A 57 -10.26 3.24 -7.05
N GLY A 58 -9.39 4.16 -7.50
CA GLY A 58 -9.49 5.60 -7.29
C GLY A 58 -9.06 6.09 -5.91
N PHE A 59 -8.23 5.31 -5.19
CA PHE A 59 -7.70 5.69 -3.87
C PHE A 59 -6.31 6.35 -3.92
N LEU A 60 -5.57 6.15 -5.00
CA LEU A 60 -4.23 6.70 -5.25
C LEU A 60 -4.21 7.54 -6.52
#